data_AF-A0A928E0K7-F1
#
_entry.id   AF-A0A928E0K7-F1
#
_cell.length_a   1.000
_cell.length_b   1.000
_cell.length_c   1.000
_cell.angle_alpha   90.00
_cell.angle_beta   90.00
_cell.angle_gamma   90.00
#
_symmetry.space_group_name_H-M   'P 1'
#
loop_
_entity.id
_entity.type
_entity.pdbx_description
1 polymer ?
#
loop_
_entity_poly.entity_id
_entity_poly.type
_entity_poly.pdbx_seq_one_letter_code
_entity_poly.pdbx_strand_id
1 'polypeptide(L)' 'ITAVAGAAMVNAGATVFDHLPHGSFFHATGGSVQMSLKNRLKLIPFETAIGFILALTSLLANVMF' A
#
# COMPACT_ATOMS: atom_id res chain seq x y z
N ILE A 1 -7.27 -10.82 19.36
CA ILE A 1 -7.02 -10.49 17.94
C ILE A 1 -7.89 -11.39 17.09
N THR A 2 -8.77 -10.84 16.26
CA THR A 2 -9.55 -11.68 15.33
C THR A 2 -8.64 -12.07 14.16
N ALA A 3 -8.81 -13.28 13.61
CA ALA A 3 -7.98 -13.75 12.48
C ALA A 3 -8.08 -12.79 11.27
N VAL A 4 -9.26 -12.19 11.06
CA VAL A 4 -9.53 -11.23 9.99
C VAL A 4 -8.81 -9.90 10.22
N ALA A 5 -8.80 -9.37 11.45
CA ALA A 5 -8.10 -8.11 11.74
C ALA A 5 -6.58 -8.26 11.58
N GLY A 6 -6.01 -9.39 12.01
CA GLY A 6 -4.60 -9.71 11.78
C GLY A 6 -4.26 -9.81 10.29
N ALA A 7 -5.10 -10.51 9.51
CA ALA A 7 -4.93 -10.61 8.06
C ALA A 7 -5.02 -9.24 7.36
N ALA A 8 -5.96 -8.38 7.78
CA ALA A 8 -6.12 -7.03 7.25
C ALA A 8 -4.86 -6.17 7.51
N MET A 9 -4.28 -6.21 8.71
CA MET A 9 -3.05 -5.49 9.03
C MET A 9 -1.86 -5.96 8.18
N VAL A 10 -1.69 -7.28 8.01
CA VAL A 10 -0.60 -7.83 7.17
C VAL A 10 -0.77 -7.42 5.71
N ASN A 11 -2.00 -7.52 5.17
CA ASN A 11 -2.32 -7.10 3.82
C ASN A 11 -2.08 -5.59 3.59
N ALA A 12 -2.53 -4.76 4.53
CA ALA A 12 -2.32 -3.31 4.47
C ALA A 12 -0.82 -2.96 4.51
N GLY A 13 -0.06 -3.60 5.39
CA GLY A 13 1.40 -3.41 5.47
C GLY A 13 2.13 -3.86 4.21
N ALA A 14 1.80 -5.03 3.67
CA ALA A 14 2.39 -5.55 2.44
C ALA A 14 2.15 -4.62 1.24
N THR A 15 0.95 -4.04 1.13
CA THR A 15 0.60 -3.08 0.06
C THR A 15 1.49 -1.84 0.09
N VAL A 16 1.78 -1.31 1.29
CA VAL A 16 2.65 -0.13 1.47
C VAL A 16 4.09 -0.39 1.01
N PHE A 17 4.59 -1.62 1.20
CA PHE A 17 5.93 -1.99 0.73
C PHE A 17 5.95 -2.26 -0.77
N ASP A 18 4.90 -2.86 -1.31
CA ASP A 18 4.88 -3.31 -2.71
C ASP A 18 4.72 -2.15 -3.73
N HIS A 19 4.26 -0.97 -3.32
CA HIS A 19 4.21 0.21 -4.20
C HIS A 19 5.56 0.94 -4.35
N LEU A 20 6.61 0.52 -3.64
CA LEU A 20 7.94 1.13 -3.73
C LEU A 20 8.70 0.62 -4.98
N PRO A 21 9.81 1.26 -5.40
CA PRO A 21 10.49 0.96 -6.67
C PRO A 21 10.97 -0.49 -6.86
N HIS A 22 11.08 -1.27 -5.79
CA HIS A 22 11.46 -2.68 -5.82
C HIS A 22 10.25 -3.62 -5.84
N GLY A 23 9.06 -3.09 -5.52
CA GLY A 23 7.84 -3.87 -5.39
C GLY A 23 7.16 -4.13 -6.73
N SER A 24 6.39 -5.21 -6.76
CA SER A 24 5.70 -5.69 -7.95
C SER A 24 4.55 -4.76 -8.36
N PHE A 25 3.82 -4.19 -7.39
CA PHE A 25 2.76 -3.22 -7.64
C PHE A 25 3.28 -1.95 -8.32
N PHE A 26 4.47 -1.46 -7.97
CA PHE A 26 5.08 -0.30 -8.64
C PHE A 26 5.23 -0.53 -10.15
N HIS A 27 5.76 -1.69 -10.53
CA HIS A 27 5.95 -2.08 -11.93
C HIS A 27 4.64 -2.42 -12.64
N ALA A 28 3.75 -3.18 -12.01
CA ALA A 28 2.48 -3.58 -12.61
C ALA A 28 1.57 -2.38 -12.92
N THR A 29 1.42 -1.46 -11.97
CA THR A 29 0.60 -0.25 -12.14
C THR A 29 1.22 0.74 -13.14
N GLY A 30 2.54 0.98 -13.07
CA GLY A 30 3.22 1.84 -14.03
C GLY A 30 3.19 1.30 -15.45
N GLY A 31 3.42 -0.02 -15.62
CA GLY A 31 3.38 -0.69 -16.90
C GLY A 31 1.97 -0.74 -17.53
N SER A 32 0.93 -0.86 -16.71
CA SER A 32 -0.47 -0.93 -17.17
C SER A 32 -0.95 0.29 -17.96
N VAL A 33 -0.36 1.47 -17.69
CA VAL A 33 -0.70 2.74 -18.35
C VAL A 33 0.47 3.36 -19.10
N GLN A 34 1.52 2.57 -19.39
CA GLN A 34 2.74 3.02 -20.10
C GLN A 34 3.37 4.28 -19.46
N MET A 35 3.38 4.33 -18.13
CA MET A 35 3.86 5.48 -17.38
C MET A 35 5.39 5.56 -17.39
N SER A 36 5.96 6.75 -17.60
CA SER A 36 7.40 6.94 -17.46
C SER A 36 7.84 6.83 -15.99
N LEU A 37 9.04 6.26 -15.76
CA LEU A 37 9.59 6.09 -14.40
C LEU A 37 9.65 7.41 -13.63
N LYS A 38 10.02 8.51 -14.30
CA LYS A 38 10.08 9.85 -13.70
C LYS A 38 8.73 10.31 -13.18
N ASN A 39 7.65 10.04 -13.90
CA ASN A 39 6.31 10.38 -13.44
C ASN A 39 5.88 9.45 -12.30
N ARG A 40 6.20 8.16 -12.38
CA ARG A 40 5.86 7.17 -11.34
C ARG A 40 6.50 7.49 -9.98
N LEU A 41 7.78 7.88 -9.98
CA LEU A 41 8.49 8.28 -8.76
C LEU A 41 7.82 9.47 -8.04
N LYS A 42 7.16 10.38 -8.78
CA LYS A 42 6.42 11.51 -8.19
C LYS A 42 5.15 11.08 -7.46
N LEU A 43 4.61 9.90 -7.75
CA LEU A 43 3.40 9.37 -7.11
C LEU A 43 3.70 8.63 -5.82
N ILE A 44 4.95 8.22 -5.56
CA ILE A 44 5.33 7.48 -4.34
C ILE A 44 4.85 8.18 -3.05
N PRO A 45 4.99 9.51 -2.86
CA PRO A 45 4.50 10.17 -1.65
C PRO A 45 2.99 10.04 -1.49
N PHE A 46 2.24 10.12 -2.59
CA PHE A 46 0.78 10.01 -2.58
C PHE A 46 0.31 8.58 -2.26
N GLU A 47 0.92 7.59 -2.90
CA GLU A 47 0.65 6.17 -2.63
C GLU A 47 1.04 5.78 -1.20
N THR A 48 2.14 6.35 -0.69
CA THR A 48 2.56 6.17 0.70
C THR A 48 1.55 6.78 1.67
N ALA A 49 0.99 7.96 1.37
CA ALA A 49 -0.04 8.57 2.19
C ALA A 49 -1.33 7.71 2.22
N ILE A 50 -1.77 7.20 1.06
CA ILE A 50 -2.93 6.29 0.99
C ILE A 50 -2.64 4.99 1.75
N GLY A 51 -1.47 4.40 1.53
CA GLY A 51 -1.05 3.18 2.22
C GLY A 51 -0.96 3.36 3.74
N PHE A 52 -0.49 4.52 4.21
CA PHE A 52 -0.48 4.87 5.63
C PHE A 52 -1.89 4.97 6.20
N ILE A 53 -2.82 5.61 5.48
CA ILE A 53 -4.24 5.68 5.89
C ILE A 53 -4.82 4.26 5.98
N LEU A 54 -4.57 3.39 4.99
CA LEU A 54 -5.02 1.99 4.99
C LEU A 54 -4.48 1.21 6.21
N ALA A 55 -3.19 1.35 6.50
CA ALA A 55 -2.56 0.70 7.65
C ALA A 55 -3.12 1.23 8.97
N LEU A 56 -3.33 2.55 9.08
CA LEU A 56 -3.89 3.18 10.26
C LEU A 56 -5.35 2.75 10.50
N THR A 57 -6.18 2.72 9.45
CA THR A 57 -7.57 2.23 9.56
C THR A 57 -7.61 0.77 9.95
N SER A 58 -6.72 -0.07 9.40
CA SER A 58 -6.62 -1.49 9.76
C SER A 58 -6.21 -1.68 11.22
N LEU A 59 -5.28 -0.86 11.71
CA LEU A 59 -4.88 -0.83 13.12
C LEU A 59 -6.04 -0.40 14.03
N LEU A 60 -6.75 0.68 13.68
CA LEU A 60 -7.89 1.17 14.45
C LEU A 60 -9.02 0.13 14.49
N ALA A 61 -9.34 -0.49 13.36
CA ALA A 61 -10.33 -1.56 13.30
C ALA A 61 -9.95 -2.75 14.20
N ASN A 62 -8.66 -3.12 14.25
CA ASN A 62 -8.17 -4.17 15.14
C ASN A 62 -8.26 -3.82 16.64
N VAL A 63 -8.23 -2.54 17.00
CA VAL A 63 -8.33 -2.08 18.39
C VAL A 63 -9.80 -1.85 18.82
N MET A 64 -10.66 -1.45 17.90
CA MET A 64 -12.06 -1.08 18.18
C MET A 64 -13.05 -2.26 18.14
N PHE A 65 -12.71 -3.37 17.49
CA PHE A 65 -13.57 -4.55 17.31
C PHE A 65 -12.87 -5.84 17.75
#